data_AF-A0A671QSV4-F1
#
_entry.id   AF-A0A671QSV4-F1
#
_cell.length_a   1.000
_cell.length_b   1.000
_cell.length_c   1.000
_cell.angle_alpha   90.00
_cell.angle_beta   90.00
_cell.angle_gamma   90.00
#
_symmetry.space_group_name_H-M   'P 1'
#
loop_
_entity.id
_entity.type
_entity.pdbx_description
1 polymer ?
#
loop_
_entity_poly.entity_id
_entity_poly.type
_entity_poly.pdbx_seq_one_letter_code
_entity_poly.pdbx_strand_id
1 'polypeptide(L)'
;MVIAHEKTESGMEGGSVMLHNNTEIQKDDLVLWTFGPEDSLIARGEINKARFCTYDGNEGKFRNKLKLDHRTGSLTITNSTTEHTGVYKLLIISSRETKYKRFKVTIHGSERNPDGGPEQEGIHLKGSSDAHFPQVDMIL
;
A
#
# COMPACT_ATOMS: atom_id res chain seq x y z
N MET A 1 -6.10 22.49 -18.95
CA MET A 1 -5.81 22.27 -17.50
C MET A 1 -4.30 22.11 -17.37
N VAL A 2 -3.61 22.97 -16.62
CA VAL A 2 -2.15 22.88 -16.44
C VAL A 2 -1.86 21.99 -15.25
N ILE A 3 -1.00 20.98 -15.44
CA ILE A 3 -0.58 20.10 -14.36
C ILE A 3 0.51 20.80 -13.57
N ALA A 4 0.24 21.18 -12.32
CA ALA A 4 1.21 21.90 -11.51
C ALA A 4 2.35 20.97 -11.03
N HIS A 5 2.03 19.71 -10.73
CA HIS A 5 3.00 18.73 -10.24
C HIS A 5 2.64 17.30 -10.67
N GLU A 6 3.64 16.57 -11.16
CA GLU A 6 3.59 15.13 -11.37
C GLU A 6 4.50 14.43 -10.35
N LYS A 7 4.00 13.35 -9.74
CA LYS A 7 4.78 12.48 -8.84
C LYS A 7 4.57 11.01 -9.22
N THR A 8 5.60 10.20 -9.04
CA THR A 8 5.49 8.74 -9.17
C THR A 8 5.63 8.10 -7.80
N GLU A 9 4.75 7.16 -7.47
CA GLU A 9 4.83 6.33 -6.28
C GLU A 9 4.82 4.86 -6.70
N SER A 10 5.53 4.01 -5.97
CA SER A 10 5.50 2.56 -6.16
C SER A 10 5.11 1.85 -4.88
N GLY A 11 4.58 0.65 -5.03
CA GLY A 11 4.22 -0.23 -3.92
C GLY A 11 4.32 -1.70 -4.31
N MET A 12 4.27 -2.55 -3.30
CA MET A 12 4.15 -3.99 -3.47
C MET A 12 2.70 -4.41 -3.27
N GLU A 13 2.26 -5.43 -4.00
CA GLU A 13 0.98 -6.08 -3.79
C GLU A 13 0.80 -6.53 -2.33
N GLY A 14 -0.43 -6.39 -1.81
CA GLY A 14 -0.76 -6.54 -0.40
C GLY A 14 -0.35 -5.35 0.48
N GLY A 15 0.55 -4.48 0.00
CA GLY A 15 1.04 -3.31 0.70
C GLY A 15 0.10 -2.11 0.67
N SER A 16 0.57 -0.99 1.22
CA SER A 16 -0.13 0.30 1.18
C SER A 16 0.71 1.35 0.47
N VAL A 17 0.08 2.21 -0.31
CA VAL A 17 0.71 3.34 -1.00
C VAL A 17 0.00 4.62 -0.59
N MET A 18 0.78 5.64 -0.19
CA MET A 18 0.25 6.94 0.22
C MET A 18 0.60 8.00 -0.82
N LEU A 19 -0.42 8.62 -1.38
CA LEU A 19 -0.30 9.76 -2.30
C LEU A 19 -0.32 11.04 -1.47
N HIS A 20 0.87 11.49 -1.07
CA HIS A 20 1.00 12.62 -0.17
C HIS A 20 0.67 13.95 -0.86
N ASN A 21 -0.27 14.68 -0.27
CA ASN A 21 -0.53 16.06 -0.66
C ASN A 21 0.42 17.01 0.10
N ASN A 22 1.53 17.41 -0.53
CA ASN A 22 2.49 18.37 0.03
C ASN A 22 1.97 19.83 0.07
N THR A 23 0.65 20.04 0.11
CA THR A 23 0.06 21.38 0.11
C THR A 23 -0.93 21.49 1.26
N GLU A 24 -0.82 22.59 1.99
CA GLU A 24 -1.76 22.91 3.06
C GLU A 24 -3.18 23.06 2.49
N ILE A 25 -4.13 22.41 3.17
CA ILE A 25 -5.55 22.47 2.84
C ILE A 25 -6.21 23.48 3.75
N GLN A 26 -6.98 24.39 3.16
CA GLN A 26 -7.74 25.40 3.88
C GLN A 26 -9.13 24.90 4.24
N LYS A 27 -9.77 25.55 5.21
CA LYS A 27 -11.07 25.13 5.75
C LYS A 27 -12.17 25.04 4.69
N ASP A 28 -12.14 25.92 3.68
CA ASP A 28 -13.18 25.98 2.65
C ASP A 28 -12.82 25.20 1.37
N ASP A 29 -11.73 24.43 1.41
CA ASP A 29 -11.28 23.66 0.26
C ASP A 29 -12.13 22.40 0.06
N LEU A 30 -12.44 22.14 -1.21
CA LEU A 30 -13.00 20.87 -1.66
C LEU A 30 -11.86 20.02 -2.24
N VAL A 31 -11.69 18.83 -1.69
CA VAL A 31 -10.69 17.84 -2.11
C VAL A 31 -11.37 16.76 -2.95
N LEU A 32 -10.90 16.53 -4.17
CA LEU A 32 -11.38 15.47 -5.04
C LEU A 32 -10.22 14.62 -5.53
N TRP A 33 -10.36 13.31 -5.38
CA TRP A 33 -9.48 12.31 -5.96
C TRP A 33 -10.19 11.55 -7.05
N THR A 34 -9.57 11.48 -8.23
CA THR A 34 -10.06 10.74 -9.38
C THR A 34 -9.02 9.75 -9.88
N PHE A 35 -9.49 8.69 -10.53
CA PHE A 35 -8.65 7.60 -11.04
C PHE A 35 -8.92 7.31 -12.52
N GLY A 36 -7.85 7.04 -13.25
CA GLY A 36 -7.89 6.54 -14.62
C GLY A 36 -8.13 7.63 -15.67
N PRO A 37 -8.30 7.22 -16.94
CA PRO A 37 -8.54 8.14 -18.05
C PRO A 37 -9.93 8.78 -18.03
N GLU A 38 -10.92 8.13 -17.41
CA GLU A 38 -12.30 8.61 -17.30
C GLU A 38 -12.54 9.52 -16.10
N ASP A 39 -11.50 9.81 -15.30
CA ASP A 39 -11.60 10.65 -14.10
C ASP A 39 -12.67 10.18 -13.11
N SER A 40 -12.78 8.86 -12.93
CA SER A 40 -13.71 8.26 -11.98
C SER A 40 -13.44 8.79 -10.58
N LEU A 41 -14.43 9.42 -9.95
CA LEU A 41 -14.33 9.91 -8.58
C LEU A 41 -14.17 8.75 -7.60
N ILE A 42 -13.11 8.79 -6.79
CA ILE A 42 -12.78 7.73 -5.82
C ILE A 42 -12.69 8.24 -4.38
N ALA A 43 -12.48 9.54 -4.17
CA ALA A 43 -12.66 10.15 -2.86
C ALA A 43 -13.04 11.64 -2.95
N ARG A 44 -13.77 12.11 -1.95
CA ARG A 44 -14.21 13.50 -1.79
C ARG A 44 -14.09 13.93 -0.33
N GLY A 45 -13.53 15.12 -0.10
CA GLY A 45 -13.45 15.75 1.22
C GLY A 45 -13.94 17.19 1.19
N GLU A 46 -14.93 17.51 2.01
CA GLU A 46 -15.38 18.88 2.32
C GLU A 46 -14.95 19.23 3.75
N ILE A 47 -13.86 19.99 3.87
CA ILE A 47 -13.17 20.23 5.15
C ILE A 47 -14.07 21.00 6.13
N ASN A 48 -14.73 22.07 5.67
CA ASN A 48 -15.62 22.90 6.49
C ASN A 48 -16.82 22.14 7.06
N LYS A 49 -17.32 21.12 6.35
CA LYS A 49 -18.45 20.28 6.78
C LYS A 49 -18.00 18.99 7.45
N ALA A 50 -16.69 18.78 7.61
CA ALA A 50 -16.10 17.53 8.08
C ALA A 50 -16.67 16.29 7.36
N ARG A 51 -16.99 16.42 6.07
CA ARG A 51 -17.63 15.37 5.29
C ARG A 51 -16.60 14.73 4.35
N PHE A 52 -16.31 13.47 4.59
CA PHE A 52 -15.33 12.70 3.83
C PHE A 52 -15.98 11.42 3.33
N CYS A 53 -15.83 11.16 2.04
CA CYS A 53 -16.41 9.99 1.39
C CYS A 53 -15.35 9.36 0.50
N THR A 54 -15.28 8.03 0.51
CA THR A 54 -14.59 7.24 -0.50
C THR A 54 -15.63 6.51 -1.33
N TYR A 55 -15.27 6.20 -2.56
CA TYR A 55 -16.12 5.49 -3.50
C TYR A 55 -15.38 4.25 -3.97
N ASP A 56 -16.14 3.18 -4.22
CA ASP A 56 -15.56 1.90 -4.65
C ASP A 56 -15.02 1.96 -6.10
N GLY A 57 -15.24 3.07 -6.81
CA GLY A 57 -14.87 3.27 -8.20
C GLY A 57 -15.59 2.32 -9.14
N ASN A 58 -15.15 2.28 -10.40
CA ASN A 58 -15.73 1.38 -11.38
C ASN A 58 -15.48 -0.09 -10.98
N GLU A 59 -16.49 -0.94 -11.17
CA GLU A 59 -16.45 -2.39 -10.88
C GLU A 59 -16.12 -2.76 -9.41
N GLY A 60 -16.20 -1.80 -8.49
CA GLY A 60 -15.91 -2.06 -7.07
C GLY A 60 -14.43 -2.22 -6.74
N LYS A 61 -13.54 -1.81 -7.65
CA LYS A 61 -12.07 -1.91 -7.56
C LYS A 61 -11.50 -1.39 -6.25
N PHE A 62 -12.02 -0.28 -5.76
CA PHE A 62 -11.54 0.41 -4.56
C PHE A 62 -12.33 0.08 -3.29
N ARG A 63 -13.20 -0.93 -3.34
CA ARG A 63 -14.06 -1.30 -2.22
C ARG A 63 -13.26 -1.62 -0.97
N ASN A 64 -13.44 -0.80 0.06
CA ASN A 64 -12.70 -0.85 1.34
C ASN A 64 -11.17 -0.69 1.20
N LYS A 65 -10.67 -0.15 0.09
CA LYS A 65 -9.23 0.01 -0.18
C LYS A 65 -8.70 1.42 0.04
N LEU A 66 -9.58 2.41 0.17
CA LEU A 66 -9.19 3.82 0.22
C LEU A 66 -9.38 4.43 1.60
N LYS A 67 -8.41 5.26 2.00
CA LYS A 67 -8.49 6.13 3.17
C LYS A 67 -8.10 7.55 2.77
N LEU A 68 -8.97 8.51 3.03
CA LEU A 68 -8.69 9.94 2.82
C LEU A 68 -8.30 10.57 4.16
N ASP A 69 -7.09 11.13 4.23
CA ASP A 69 -6.64 11.85 5.41
C ASP A 69 -7.35 13.21 5.49
N HIS A 70 -8.12 13.41 6.54
CA HIS A 70 -8.95 14.60 6.74
C HIS A 70 -8.18 15.90 7.03
N ARG A 71 -6.88 15.82 7.37
CA ARG A 71 -6.06 16.99 7.71
C ARG A 71 -5.25 17.47 6.51
N THR A 72 -4.71 16.54 5.75
CA THR A 72 -3.78 16.78 4.64
C THR A 72 -4.42 16.57 3.28
N GLY A 73 -5.56 15.88 3.20
CA GLY A 73 -6.20 15.44 1.95
C GLY A 73 -5.39 14.42 1.16
N SER A 74 -4.37 13.82 1.79
CA SER A 74 -3.61 12.71 1.20
C SER A 74 -4.50 11.48 1.08
N LEU A 75 -4.31 10.72 0.00
CA LEU A 75 -5.05 9.47 -0.23
C LEU A 75 -4.13 8.27 0.01
N THR A 76 -4.59 7.33 0.83
CA THR A 76 -3.90 6.06 1.05
C THR A 76 -4.69 4.94 0.41
N ILE A 77 -4.01 4.15 -0.42
CA ILE A 77 -4.50 2.91 -1.00
C ILE A 77 -3.94 1.78 -0.13
N THR A 78 -4.80 1.02 0.53
CA THR A 78 -4.43 -0.08 1.43
C THR A 78 -4.70 -1.42 0.79
N ASN A 79 -3.91 -2.45 1.11
CA ASN A 79 -4.05 -3.80 0.56
C ASN A 79 -4.18 -3.73 -0.98
N SER A 80 -3.20 -3.02 -1.56
CA SER A 80 -3.12 -2.72 -2.98
C SER A 80 -2.82 -3.98 -3.79
N THR A 81 -3.22 -3.97 -5.05
CA THR A 81 -3.02 -5.05 -6.03
C THR A 81 -2.54 -4.44 -7.33
N THR A 82 -2.04 -5.25 -8.26
CA THR A 82 -1.59 -4.77 -9.58
C THR A 82 -2.67 -3.98 -10.32
N GLU A 83 -3.94 -4.31 -10.11
CA GLU A 83 -5.08 -3.56 -10.66
C GLU A 83 -5.08 -2.09 -10.23
N HIS A 84 -4.63 -1.76 -9.01
CA HIS A 84 -4.59 -0.39 -8.51
C HIS A 84 -3.51 0.49 -9.16
N THR A 85 -2.67 -0.08 -10.03
CA THR A 85 -1.74 0.66 -10.88
C THR A 85 -2.50 1.63 -11.80
N GLY A 86 -1.99 2.84 -11.94
CA GLY A 86 -2.58 3.82 -12.85
C GLY A 86 -2.31 5.26 -12.46
N VAL A 87 -3.05 6.16 -13.10
CA VAL A 87 -2.96 7.60 -12.87
C VAL A 87 -4.06 8.03 -11.90
N TYR A 88 -3.65 8.74 -10.86
CA TYR A 88 -4.50 9.36 -9.87
C TYR A 88 -4.36 10.87 -10.01
N LYS A 89 -5.48 11.60 -9.93
CA LYS A 89 -5.49 13.05 -10.04
C LYS A 89 -6.15 13.64 -8.80
N LEU A 90 -5.50 14.63 -8.23
CA LEU A 90 -5.97 15.40 -7.09
C LEU A 90 -6.37 16.79 -7.56
N LEU A 91 -7.61 17.17 -7.30
CA LEU A 91 -8.11 18.54 -7.45
C LEU A 91 -8.41 19.10 -6.06
N ILE A 92 -7.84 20.27 -5.77
CA ILE A 92 -8.17 21.05 -4.57
C ILE A 92 -8.80 22.35 -5.07
N ILE A 93 -10.10 22.51 -4.83
CA ILE A 93 -10.88 23.65 -5.31
C ILE A 93 -11.11 24.58 -4.11
N SER A 94 -10.62 25.80 -4.22
CA SER A 94 -10.86 26.88 -3.27
C SER A 94 -11.55 28.06 -3.96
N SER A 95 -11.96 29.06 -3.19
CA SER A 95 -12.53 30.31 -3.73
C SER A 95 -11.50 31.16 -4.51
N ARG A 96 -10.20 30.99 -4.24
CA ARG A 96 -9.13 31.78 -4.84
C ARG A 96 -8.54 31.11 -6.06
N GLU A 97 -8.26 29.82 -5.95
CA GLU A 97 -7.59 29.04 -6.98
C GLU A 97 -7.97 27.56 -6.93
N THR A 98 -7.80 26.88 -8.07
CA THR A 98 -7.88 25.42 -8.15
C THR A 98 -6.49 24.86 -8.37
N LYS A 99 -6.05 23.96 -7.49
CA LYS A 99 -4.78 23.25 -7.61
C LYS A 99 -5.01 21.88 -8.20
N TYR A 100 -4.13 21.47 -9.10
CA TYR A 100 -4.18 20.17 -9.73
C TYR A 100 -2.84 19.44 -9.58
N LYS A 101 -2.88 18.18 -9.14
CA LYS A 101 -1.72 17.30 -9.06
C LYS A 101 -2.02 15.96 -9.72
N ARG A 102 -1.00 15.38 -10.34
CA ARG A 102 -1.06 14.06 -10.98
C ARG A 102 -0.08 13.12 -10.28
N PHE A 103 -0.55 11.92 -9.96
CA PHE A 103 0.26 10.85 -9.38
C PHE A 103 0.20 9.63 -10.29
N LYS A 104 1.35 9.05 -10.61
CA LYS A 104 1.46 7.76 -11.27
C LYS A 104 1.80 6.73 -10.22
N VAL A 105 0.95 5.72 -10.05
CA VAL A 105 1.16 4.63 -9.09
C VAL A 105 1.48 3.36 -9.86
N THR A 106 2.55 2.67 -9.45
CA THR A 106 2.93 1.35 -9.95
C THR A 106 2.94 0.34 -8.81
N ILE A 107 2.13 -0.71 -8.91
CA ILE A 107 2.13 -1.81 -7.94
C ILE A 107 2.82 -3.02 -8.54
N HIS A 108 3.86 -3.51 -7.88
CA HIS A 108 4.58 -4.72 -8.25
C HIS A 108 3.92 -5.94 -7.62
N GLY A 109 3.65 -6.97 -8.42
CA GLY A 109 3.08 -8.23 -7.93
C GLY A 109 4.04 -8.93 -6.97
N SER A 110 3.52 -9.64 -5.98
CA SER A 110 4.35 -10.51 -5.15
C SER A 110 4.67 -11.77 -5.94
N GLU A 111 5.95 -12.02 -6.26
CA GLU A 111 6.37 -13.31 -6.80
C GLU A 111 6.04 -14.41 -5.77
N ARG A 112 5.01 -15.21 -6.06
CA ARG A 112 4.82 -16.47 -5.33
C ARG A 112 5.90 -17.41 -5.84
N ASN A 113 6.92 -17.69 -5.03
CA ASN A 113 7.85 -18.78 -5.29
C ASN A 113 7.02 -20.07 -5.47
N PRO A 114 6.98 -20.67 -6.67
CA PRO A 114 6.33 -21.95 -6.87
C PRO A 114 7.39 -23.03 -6.60
N ASP A 115 7.80 -23.21 -5.35
CA ASP A 115 8.76 -24.25 -5.00
C ASP A 115 8.46 -24.86 -3.62
N GLY A 116 7.33 -25.57 -3.57
CA GLY A 116 7.20 -26.73 -2.69
C GLY A 116 7.90 -27.91 -3.36
N GLY A 117 9.23 -27.93 -3.34
CA GLY A 117 10.01 -29.14 -3.64
C GLY A 117 9.92 -30.11 -2.45
N PRO A 118 9.93 -31.44 -2.68
CA PRO A 118 9.70 -32.42 -1.61
C PRO A 118 10.80 -32.33 -0.55
N GLU A 119 10.39 -32.11 0.69
CA GLU A 119 11.25 -32.29 1.86
C GLU A 119 11.75 -33.74 1.85
N GLN A 120 13.07 -33.90 1.68
CA GLN A 120 13.72 -35.20 1.75
C GLN A 120 13.59 -35.71 3.18
N GLU A 121 12.96 -36.87 3.35
CA GLU A 121 13.01 -37.67 4.58
C GLU A 121 14.49 -37.98 4.89
N GLY A 122 15.07 -37.18 5.80
CA GLY A 122 16.32 -37.52 6.44
C GLY A 122 16.11 -38.72 7.35
N ILE A 123 16.50 -39.89 6.87
CA ILE A 123 16.64 -41.11 7.66
C ILE A 123 17.41 -40.83 8.96
N HIS A 124 16.75 -41.00 10.10
CA HIS A 124 17.40 -41.02 11.40
C HIS A 124 18.18 -42.33 11.52
N LEU A 125 19.42 -42.34 11.03
CA LEU A 125 20.36 -43.44 11.25
C LEU A 125 20.82 -43.41 12.71
N LYS A 126 20.32 -44.39 13.47
CA LYS A 126 20.70 -44.70 14.84
C LYS A 126 22.19 -45.08 14.89
N GLY A 127 23.04 -44.14 15.28
CA GLY A 127 24.44 -44.39 15.60
C GLY A 127 24.57 -45.00 16.99
N SER A 128 24.64 -46.32 17.05
CA SER A 128 25.15 -47.07 18.20
C SER A 128 26.67 -47.16 18.09
N SER A 129 27.39 -46.70 19.11
CA SER A 129 28.74 -47.17 19.39
C SER A 129 29.03 -47.08 20.88
N ASP A 130 29.14 -48.27 21.46
CA ASP A 130 29.66 -48.55 22.79
C ASP A 130 31.04 -47.96 23.02
N ALA A 131 31.28 -47.47 24.25
CA ALA A 131 32.56 -47.64 24.93
C ALA A 131 32.34 -47.61 26.44
N HIS A 132 32.60 -48.75 27.07
CA HIS A 132 32.53 -48.99 28.51
C HIS A 132 33.97 -48.95 29.08
N PHE A 133 34.22 -47.99 29.99
CA PHE A 133 35.19 -47.90 31.13
C PHE A 133 36.68 -48.34 30.98
N PRO A 134 37.62 -47.69 31.71
CA PRO A 134 37.83 -48.06 33.11
C PRO A 134 37.94 -46.89 34.11
N GLN A 135 37.59 -47.24 35.34
CA GLN A 135 37.78 -46.51 36.59
C GLN A 135 39.29 -46.41 36.94
N VAL A 136 39.71 -45.26 37.47
CA VAL A 136 40.98 -45.14 38.21
C VAL A 136 40.66 -44.63 39.61
N ASP A 137 40.99 -45.44 40.60
CA ASP A 137 40.91 -45.14 42.02
C ASP A 137 42.12 -44.29 42.48
N MET A 138 41.84 -43.24 43.27
CA MET A 138 42.47 -42.81 44.54
C MET A 138 44.02 -42.72 44.64
N ILE A 139 44.58 -41.59 45.09
CA ILE A 139 45.25 -41.33 46.42
C ILE A 139 46.13 -40.07 46.13
N LEU A 140 46.21 -38.96 46.89
CA LEU A 140 46.41 -38.69 48.33
C LEU A 140 45.79 -37.32 48.68
#